data_AF-A0A0S8HVJ3-F1
#
_entry.id   AF-A0A0S8HVJ3-F1
#
_cell.length_a   1.000
_cell.length_b   1.000
_cell.length_c   1.000
_cell.angle_alpha   90.00
_cell.angle_beta   90.00
_cell.angle_gamma   90.00
#
_symmetry.space_group_name_H-M   'P 1'
#
loop_
_entity.id
_entity.type
_entity.pdbx_description
1 polymer ?
#
loop_
_entity_poly.entity_id
_entity_poly.type
_entity_poly.pdbx_seq_one_letter_code
_entity_poly.pdbx_strand_id
1 'polypeptide(L)'
;MQGAILLGLALFTKETSLLFWLPVLLAELFGDKRKRAISWLCVGGILFAGWQFWLWWVFGSPGLGSGGAMATPFEWIPFMGLLRIGPISMAALGLFILMFGPTIVLPSIWGIFSSIATLRRDLSHAETWALLFHSLFIVFMPFSTFREPLSILRVAAGLVLAVILFTARREDKRILNYGMFWIPLLAILLKG
;
A
#
# COMPACT_ATOMS: atom_id res chain seq x y z
N MET A 1 10.73 8.81 17.93
CA MET A 1 10.33 10.23 17.88
C MET A 1 10.63 10.82 16.50
N GLN A 2 11.88 10.79 16.04
CA GLN A 2 12.27 11.21 14.68
C GLN A 2 11.47 10.50 13.57
N GLY A 3 11.26 9.18 13.67
CA GLY A 3 10.48 8.43 12.68
C GLY A 3 9.02 8.88 12.52
N ALA A 4 8.35 9.29 13.59
CA ALA A 4 6.96 9.76 13.53
C ALA A 4 6.84 11.12 12.81
N ILE A 5 7.84 11.99 13.01
CA ILE A 5 7.92 13.29 12.34
C ILE A 5 8.18 13.08 10.84
N LEU A 6 9.13 12.21 10.48
CA LEU A 6 9.43 11.89 9.08
C LEU A 6 8.22 11.25 8.37
N LEU A 7 7.47 10.38 9.03
CA LEU A 7 6.22 9.82 8.49
C LEU A 7 5.15 10.90 8.32
N GLY A 8 5.02 11.83 9.26
CA GLY A 8 4.11 12.98 9.11
C GLY A 8 4.47 13.87 7.93
N LEU A 9 5.76 14.14 7.72
CA LEU A 9 6.25 14.89 6.55
C LEU A 9 6.05 14.11 5.24
N ALA A 10 6.18 12.78 5.26
CA ALA A 10 5.97 11.94 4.09
C ALA A 10 4.56 12.07 3.50
N LEU A 11 3.55 12.38 4.33
CA LEU A 11 2.17 12.63 3.88
C LEU A 11 2.08 13.73 2.80
N PHE A 12 2.95 14.74 2.89
CA PHE A 12 2.98 15.85 1.92
C PHE A 12 3.70 15.51 0.62
N THR A 13 4.39 14.37 0.56
CA THR A 13 5.17 13.98 -0.64
C THR A 13 4.36 13.15 -1.61
N LYS A 14 3.67 12.11 -1.12
CA LYS A 14 2.90 11.17 -1.93
C LYS A 14 1.71 10.63 -1.16
N GLU A 15 0.59 10.48 -1.83
CA GLU A 15 -0.66 9.93 -1.26
C GLU A 15 -0.49 8.49 -0.74
N THR A 16 0.36 7.68 -1.39
CA THR A 16 0.63 6.29 -0.97
C THR A 16 1.36 6.19 0.37
N SER A 17 1.94 7.29 0.88
CA SER A 17 2.54 7.31 2.21
C SER A 17 1.50 7.09 3.33
N LEU A 18 0.22 7.37 3.05
CA LEU A 18 -0.90 7.06 3.96
C LEU A 18 -0.95 5.56 4.30
N LEU A 19 -0.57 4.70 3.37
CA LEU A 19 -0.52 3.25 3.57
C LEU A 19 0.58 2.81 4.55
N PHE A 20 1.50 3.70 4.93
CA PHE A 20 2.46 3.45 6.01
C PHE A 20 2.12 4.26 7.26
N TRP A 21 1.72 5.52 7.11
CA TRP A 21 1.37 6.38 8.25
C TRP A 21 0.20 5.83 9.07
N LEU A 22 -0.89 5.42 8.40
CA LEU A 22 -2.09 4.93 9.09
C LEU A 22 -1.81 3.61 9.85
N PRO A 23 -1.15 2.60 9.25
CA PRO A 23 -0.74 1.42 9.98
C PRO A 23 0.16 1.65 11.19
N VAL A 24 1.11 2.57 11.11
CA VAL A 24 1.99 2.90 12.24
C VAL A 24 1.16 3.54 13.36
N LEU A 25 0.22 4.43 13.02
CA LEU A 25 -0.70 5.01 13.99
C LEU A 25 -1.56 3.94 14.67
N LEU A 26 -2.15 3.01 13.91
CA LEU A 26 -2.96 1.92 14.44
C LEU A 26 -2.14 0.98 15.34
N ALA A 27 -0.92 0.64 14.92
CA ALA A 27 -0.02 -0.18 15.74
C ALA A 27 0.32 0.49 17.08
N GLU A 28 0.58 1.79 17.08
CA GLU A 28 0.84 2.54 18.32
C GLU A 28 -0.41 2.68 19.19
N LEU A 29 -1.60 2.80 18.60
CA LEU A 29 -2.88 2.87 19.34
C LEU A 29 -3.27 1.54 19.97
N PHE A 30 -3.13 0.43 19.24
CA PHE A 30 -3.55 -0.90 19.68
C PHE A 30 -2.45 -1.71 20.38
N GLY A 31 -1.18 -1.32 20.22
CA GLY A 31 -0.02 -1.98 20.83
C GLY A 31 0.54 -1.19 22.01
N ASP A 32 1.77 -0.69 21.85
CA ASP A 32 2.61 -0.15 22.93
C ASP A 32 2.15 1.21 23.51
N LYS A 33 1.08 1.82 22.96
CA LYS A 33 0.43 3.05 23.45
C LYS A 33 1.40 4.19 23.74
N ARG A 34 2.43 4.36 22.90
CA ARG A 34 3.45 5.41 23.11
C ARG A 34 2.82 6.77 22.82
N LYS A 35 2.26 7.41 23.85
CA LYS A 35 1.52 8.68 23.76
C LYS A 35 2.26 9.76 22.96
N ARG A 36 3.59 9.86 23.11
CA ARG A 36 4.42 10.80 22.34
C ARG A 36 4.47 10.46 20.84
N ALA A 37 4.57 9.19 20.46
CA ALA A 37 4.58 8.80 19.04
C ALA A 37 3.22 9.10 18.41
N ILE A 38 2.14 8.75 19.10
CA ILE A 38 0.75 9.03 18.70
C ILE A 38 0.56 10.54 18.52
N SER A 39 0.99 11.37 19.47
CA SER A 39 0.83 12.83 19.36
C SER A 39 1.52 13.39 18.11
N TRP A 40 2.74 12.96 17.81
CA TRP A 40 3.46 13.43 16.62
C TRP A 40 2.83 12.95 15.32
N LEU A 41 2.35 11.71 15.26
CA LEU A 41 1.61 11.19 14.11
C LEU A 41 0.32 11.99 13.90
N CYS A 42 -0.43 12.25 14.98
CA CYS A 42 -1.65 13.06 14.93
C CYS A 42 -1.38 14.50 14.48
N VAL A 43 -0.32 15.14 14.96
CA VAL A 43 0.08 16.49 14.49
C VAL A 43 0.34 16.46 12.98
N GLY A 44 1.10 15.48 12.49
CA GLY A 44 1.32 15.30 11.04
C GLY A 44 0.02 15.09 10.26
N GLY A 45 -0.88 14.24 10.77
CA GLY A 45 -2.18 13.98 10.16
C GLY A 45 -3.10 15.20 10.14
N ILE A 46 -3.12 16.00 11.21
CA ILE A 46 -3.91 17.25 11.30
C ILE A 46 -3.39 18.28 10.29
N LEU A 47 -2.07 18.46 10.21
CA LEU A 47 -1.47 19.38 9.23
C LEU A 47 -1.81 18.94 7.80
N PHE A 48 -1.72 17.64 7.52
CA PHE A 48 -2.10 17.10 6.22
C PHE A 48 -3.59 17.28 5.91
N ALA A 49 -4.48 17.04 6.88
CA ALA A 49 -5.90 17.27 6.73
C ALA A 49 -6.23 18.75 6.46
N GLY A 50 -5.57 19.68 7.18
CA GLY A 50 -5.69 21.11 6.94
C GLY A 50 -5.25 21.50 5.53
N TRP A 51 -4.15 20.90 5.05
CA TRP A 51 -3.69 21.08 3.67
C TRP A 51 -4.70 20.54 2.64
N GLN A 52 -5.25 19.34 2.85
CA GLN A 52 -6.28 18.78 1.98
C GLN A 52 -7.55 19.62 1.94
N PHE A 53 -7.96 20.18 3.09
CA PHE A 53 -9.09 21.10 3.16
C PHE A 53 -8.83 22.41 2.39
N TRP A 54 -7.63 22.97 2.52
CA TRP A 54 -7.24 24.15 1.75
C TRP A 54 -7.26 23.87 0.24
N LEU A 55 -6.71 22.74 -0.21
CA LEU A 55 -6.79 22.32 -1.60
C LEU A 55 -8.23 22.18 -2.08
N TRP A 56 -9.09 21.57 -1.27
CA TRP A 56 -10.50 21.42 -1.61
C TRP A 56 -11.20 22.78 -1.76
N TRP A 57 -10.91 23.73 -0.87
CA TRP A 57 -11.49 25.06 -0.94
C TRP A 57 -11.04 25.84 -2.18
N VAL A 58 -9.77 25.70 -2.58
CA VAL A 58 -9.20 26.43 -3.72
C VAL A 58 -9.56 25.79 -5.07
N PHE A 59 -9.47 24.46 -5.17
CA PHE A 59 -9.59 23.73 -6.44
C PHE A 59 -10.93 22.99 -6.61
N GLY A 60 -11.79 22.98 -5.59
CA GLY A 60 -13.09 22.29 -5.62
C GLY A 60 -13.01 20.77 -5.44
N SER A 61 -11.80 20.19 -5.33
CA SER A 61 -11.57 18.78 -5.05
C SER A 61 -10.39 18.56 -4.08
N PRO A 62 -10.43 17.54 -3.22
CA PRO A 62 -9.28 17.17 -2.41
C PRO A 62 -8.12 16.69 -3.31
N GLY A 63 -6.88 16.83 -2.82
CA GLY A 63 -5.69 16.29 -3.47
C GLY A 63 -5.50 14.78 -3.28
N LEU A 64 -6.48 14.09 -2.66
CA LEU A 64 -6.54 12.64 -2.53
C LEU A 64 -7.54 12.09 -3.54
N GLY A 65 -7.07 11.19 -4.42
CA GLY A 65 -7.91 10.62 -5.48
C GLY A 65 -7.54 9.18 -5.82
N SER A 66 -8.43 8.47 -6.51
CA SER A 66 -8.24 7.05 -6.85
C SER A 66 -7.31 6.78 -8.04
N GLY A 67 -6.65 7.81 -8.58
CA GLY A 67 -5.72 7.70 -9.74
C GLY A 67 -5.95 8.82 -10.76
N GLY A 68 -5.20 8.79 -11.87
CA GLY A 68 -5.14 9.84 -12.90
C GLY A 68 -6.43 10.06 -13.71
N ALA A 69 -6.32 10.65 -14.91
CA ALA A 69 -7.48 10.92 -15.76
C ALA A 69 -8.30 9.63 -16.01
N MET A 70 -9.62 9.67 -15.80
CA MET A 70 -10.54 8.51 -15.79
C MET A 70 -10.43 7.60 -14.54
N ALA A 71 -10.12 8.19 -13.37
CA ALA A 71 -10.09 7.48 -12.10
C ALA A 71 -11.41 6.76 -11.82
N THR A 72 -11.35 5.44 -11.65
CA THR A 72 -12.49 4.64 -11.21
C THR A 72 -12.53 4.56 -9.68
N PRO A 73 -13.69 4.37 -9.05
CA PRO A 73 -13.76 4.13 -7.60
C PRO A 73 -13.05 2.83 -7.21
N PHE A 74 -12.78 2.68 -5.90
CA PHE A 74 -12.29 1.42 -5.34
C PHE A 74 -13.30 0.30 -5.60
N GLU A 75 -12.78 -0.90 -5.83
CA GLU A 75 -13.59 -2.07 -6.13
C GLU A 75 -14.02 -2.73 -4.83
N TRP A 76 -15.28 -3.18 -4.76
CA TRP A 76 -15.81 -3.89 -3.58
C TRP A 76 -15.49 -5.37 -3.61
N ILE A 77 -15.28 -5.93 -4.80
CA ILE A 77 -15.00 -7.34 -5.01
C ILE A 77 -13.47 -7.50 -5.12
N PRO A 78 -12.86 -8.43 -4.35
CA PRO A 78 -11.43 -8.72 -4.41
C PRO A 78 -10.93 -8.95 -5.84
N PHE A 79 -9.88 -8.21 -6.23
CA PHE A 79 -9.24 -8.27 -7.54
C PHE A 79 -10.15 -7.96 -8.74
N MET A 80 -11.35 -7.41 -8.52
CA MET A 80 -12.26 -7.09 -9.62
C MET A 80 -11.68 -6.07 -10.59
N GLY A 81 -10.85 -5.14 -10.08
CA GLY A 81 -10.11 -4.20 -10.92
C GLY A 81 -9.15 -4.90 -11.90
N LEU A 82 -8.58 -6.06 -11.55
CA LEU A 82 -7.79 -6.88 -12.46
C LEU A 82 -8.70 -7.67 -13.41
N LEU A 83 -9.74 -8.32 -12.88
CA LEU A 83 -10.64 -9.20 -13.66
C LEU A 83 -11.43 -8.43 -14.72
N ARG A 84 -11.74 -7.15 -14.48
CA ARG A 84 -12.39 -6.25 -15.46
C ARG A 84 -11.58 -6.01 -16.72
N ILE A 85 -10.28 -6.36 -16.75
CA ILE A 85 -9.47 -6.32 -17.98
C ILE A 85 -9.92 -7.42 -18.96
N GLY A 86 -10.39 -8.57 -18.46
CA GLY A 86 -10.79 -9.72 -19.28
C GLY A 86 -11.85 -9.42 -20.35
N PRO A 87 -12.97 -8.78 -19.99
CA PRO A 87 -14.00 -8.38 -20.95
C PRO A 87 -13.52 -7.39 -22.04
N ILE A 88 -12.43 -6.67 -21.81
CA ILE A 88 -11.84 -5.72 -22.78
C ILE A 88 -10.81 -6.43 -23.67
N SER A 89 -9.93 -7.23 -23.06
CA SER A 89 -8.94 -8.03 -23.77
C SER A 89 -8.46 -9.18 -22.89
N MET A 90 -8.83 -10.41 -23.29
CA MET A 90 -8.37 -11.62 -22.62
C MET A 90 -6.86 -11.80 -22.70
N ALA A 91 -6.23 -11.38 -23.82
CA ALA A 91 -4.79 -11.42 -23.98
C ALA A 91 -4.08 -10.46 -23.02
N ALA A 92 -4.61 -9.25 -22.83
CA ALA A 92 -4.08 -8.29 -21.86
C ALA A 92 -4.24 -8.83 -20.42
N LEU A 93 -5.40 -9.41 -20.08
CA LEU A 93 -5.59 -10.05 -18.78
C LEU A 93 -4.56 -11.16 -18.54
N GLY A 94 -4.32 -12.01 -19.54
CA GLY A 94 -3.32 -13.08 -19.47
C GLY A 94 -1.91 -12.55 -19.19
N LEU A 95 -1.49 -11.48 -19.87
CA LEU A 95 -0.20 -10.83 -19.63
C LEU A 95 -0.12 -10.22 -18.22
N PHE A 96 -1.17 -9.54 -17.76
CA PHE A 96 -1.19 -8.92 -16.44
C PHE A 96 -1.18 -9.98 -15.32
N ILE A 97 -1.91 -11.09 -15.48
CA ILE A 97 -1.85 -12.22 -14.53
C ILE A 97 -0.46 -12.86 -14.56
N LEU A 98 0.13 -13.06 -15.74
CA LEU A 98 1.46 -13.65 -15.85
C LEU A 98 2.54 -12.80 -15.16
N MET A 99 2.48 -11.48 -15.34
CA MET A 99 3.45 -10.55 -14.79
C MET A 99 3.20 -10.22 -13.31
N PHE A 100 1.97 -9.81 -12.98
CA PHE A 100 1.60 -9.31 -11.65
C PHE A 100 1.00 -10.36 -10.73
N GLY A 101 0.54 -11.49 -11.27
CA GLY A 101 0.08 -12.63 -10.48
C GLY A 101 1.13 -13.09 -9.46
N PRO A 102 2.32 -13.53 -9.89
CA PRO A 102 3.31 -14.04 -8.97
C PRO A 102 4.02 -12.94 -8.17
N THR A 103 4.13 -11.73 -8.73
CA THR A 103 4.90 -10.63 -8.14
C THR A 103 4.08 -9.73 -7.20
N ILE A 104 2.76 -9.65 -7.36
CA ILE A 104 1.90 -8.70 -6.61
C ILE A 104 0.69 -9.42 -6.01
N VAL A 105 -0.07 -10.15 -6.82
CA VAL A 105 -1.31 -10.82 -6.37
C VAL A 105 -0.98 -11.87 -5.29
N LEU A 106 -0.05 -12.79 -5.55
CA LEU A 106 0.34 -13.81 -4.58
C LEU A 106 0.89 -13.20 -3.27
N PRO A 107 1.86 -12.25 -3.29
CA PRO A 107 2.31 -11.58 -2.07
C PRO A 107 1.20 -10.83 -1.33
N SER A 108 0.25 -10.21 -2.04
CA SER A 108 -0.86 -9.51 -1.40
C SER A 108 -1.77 -10.47 -0.62
N ILE A 109 -2.15 -11.59 -1.23
CA ILE A 109 -2.97 -12.65 -0.61
C ILE A 109 -2.22 -13.23 0.60
N TRP A 110 -0.97 -13.62 0.41
CA TRP A 110 -0.11 -14.12 1.49
C TRP A 110 0.03 -13.10 2.63
N GLY A 111 0.17 -11.82 2.30
CA GLY A 111 0.29 -10.73 3.26
C GLY A 111 -0.95 -10.55 4.11
N ILE A 112 -2.16 -10.69 3.55
CA ILE A 112 -3.42 -10.67 4.32
C ILE A 112 -3.47 -11.83 5.31
N PHE A 113 -3.27 -13.06 4.84
CA PHE A 113 -3.34 -14.22 5.71
C PHE A 113 -2.27 -14.19 6.80
N SER A 114 -1.04 -13.82 6.44
CA SER A 114 0.07 -13.75 7.39
C SER A 114 -0.13 -12.63 8.40
N SER A 115 -0.57 -11.45 7.99
CA SER A 115 -0.82 -10.34 8.92
C SER A 115 -2.00 -10.63 9.86
N ILE A 116 -3.12 -11.15 9.37
CA ILE A 116 -4.27 -11.54 10.20
C ILE A 116 -3.88 -12.62 11.19
N ALA A 117 -3.17 -13.67 10.76
CA ALA A 117 -2.71 -14.74 11.64
C ALA A 117 -1.79 -14.20 12.75
N THR A 118 -1.04 -13.13 12.47
CA THR A 118 -0.14 -12.47 13.42
C THR A 118 -0.89 -11.59 14.42
N LEU A 119 -1.85 -10.80 13.94
CA LEU A 119 -2.70 -9.97 14.79
C LEU A 119 -3.53 -10.82 15.75
N ARG A 120 -4.01 -11.99 15.32
CA ARG A 120 -4.70 -12.97 16.17
C ARG A 120 -3.85 -13.56 17.29
N ARG A 121 -2.52 -13.40 17.23
CA ARG A 121 -1.58 -13.82 18.27
C ARG A 121 -1.13 -12.66 19.16
N ASP A 122 -1.88 -11.54 19.14
CA ASP A 122 -1.58 -10.28 19.85
C ASP A 122 -0.22 -9.64 19.51
N LEU A 123 0.36 -10.00 18.36
CA LEU A 123 1.57 -9.37 17.84
C LEU A 123 1.22 -8.17 16.96
N SER A 124 0.75 -7.11 17.62
CA SER A 124 0.34 -5.84 16.99
C SER A 124 1.55 -4.92 16.79
N HIS A 125 2.27 -5.15 15.70
CA HIS A 125 3.42 -4.32 15.30
C HIS A 125 3.12 -3.51 14.05
N ALA A 126 3.84 -2.40 13.87
CA ALA A 126 3.65 -1.48 12.75
C ALA A 126 3.83 -2.17 11.39
N GLU A 127 4.77 -3.10 11.29
CA GLU A 127 5.07 -3.87 10.08
C GLU A 127 3.92 -4.82 9.72
N THR A 128 3.26 -5.43 10.72
CA THR A 128 2.09 -6.29 10.55
C THR A 128 0.91 -5.51 9.99
N TRP A 129 0.62 -4.34 10.58
CA TRP A 129 -0.43 -3.46 10.08
C TRP A 129 -0.09 -2.91 8.70
N ALA A 130 1.17 -2.56 8.44
CA ALA A 130 1.59 -2.03 7.14
C ALA A 130 1.39 -3.06 6.04
N LEU A 131 1.76 -4.32 6.30
CA LEU A 131 1.53 -5.42 5.37
C LEU A 131 0.04 -5.64 5.11
N LEU A 132 -0.80 -5.65 6.15
CA LEU A 132 -2.25 -5.82 6.01
C LEU A 132 -2.84 -4.72 5.11
N PHE A 133 -2.55 -3.46 5.39
CA PHE A 133 -3.10 -2.32 4.65
C PHE A 133 -2.63 -2.29 3.20
N HIS A 134 -1.34 -2.53 2.93
CA HIS A 134 -0.84 -2.59 1.55
C HIS A 134 -1.47 -3.73 0.78
N SER A 135 -1.60 -4.90 1.40
CA SER A 135 -2.24 -6.03 0.74
C SER A 135 -3.72 -5.79 0.48
N LEU A 136 -4.48 -5.26 1.46
CA LEU A 136 -5.89 -4.92 1.26
C LEU A 136 -6.06 -3.85 0.18
N PHE A 137 -5.18 -2.86 0.15
CA PHE A 137 -5.22 -1.82 -0.88
C PHE A 137 -5.05 -2.41 -2.28
N ILE A 138 -4.16 -3.39 -2.46
CA ILE A 138 -4.02 -4.12 -3.73
C ILE A 138 -5.29 -4.91 -4.07
N VAL A 139 -5.88 -5.61 -3.09
CA VAL A 139 -7.08 -6.44 -3.32
C VAL A 139 -8.28 -5.61 -3.78
N PHE A 140 -8.48 -4.43 -3.20
CA PHE A 140 -9.63 -3.55 -3.49
C PHE A 140 -9.29 -2.39 -4.44
N MET A 141 -8.12 -2.45 -5.07
CA MET A 141 -7.63 -1.39 -5.94
C MET A 141 -8.56 -1.15 -7.16
N PRO A 142 -8.72 0.12 -7.59
CA PRO A 142 -9.52 0.47 -8.76
C PRO A 142 -9.03 -0.16 -10.07
N PHE A 143 -9.95 -0.38 -11.01
CA PHE A 143 -9.65 -0.81 -12.39
C PHE A 143 -8.64 0.12 -13.09
N SER A 144 -8.80 1.45 -12.96
CA SER A 144 -7.89 2.42 -13.58
C SER A 144 -6.44 2.22 -13.15
N THR A 145 -6.22 1.91 -11.87
CA THR A 145 -4.89 1.64 -11.33
C THR A 145 -4.38 0.31 -11.85
N PHE A 146 -5.19 -0.75 -11.87
CA PHE A 146 -4.79 -2.04 -12.44
C PHE A 146 -4.50 -2.01 -13.94
N ARG A 147 -5.10 -1.09 -14.70
CA ARG A 147 -4.87 -0.97 -16.14
C ARG A 147 -3.54 -0.28 -16.46
N GLU A 148 -3.03 0.54 -15.55
CA GLU A 148 -1.83 1.35 -15.74
C GLU A 148 -0.60 0.70 -15.06
N PRO A 149 0.38 0.19 -15.82
CA PRO A 149 1.53 -0.52 -15.25
C PRO A 149 2.32 0.32 -14.22
N LEU A 150 2.58 1.60 -14.51
CA LEU A 150 3.30 2.50 -13.61
C LEU A 150 2.53 2.73 -12.29
N SER A 151 1.21 2.84 -12.38
CA SER A 151 0.33 3.02 -11.23
C SER A 151 0.34 1.79 -10.33
N ILE A 152 0.29 0.58 -10.90
CA ILE A 152 0.49 -0.67 -10.15
C ILE A 152 1.87 -0.71 -9.50
N LEU A 153 2.95 -0.46 -10.26
CA LEU A 153 4.33 -0.55 -9.75
C LEU A 153 4.55 0.36 -8.55
N ARG A 154 4.01 1.58 -8.59
CA ARG A 154 4.10 2.54 -7.47
C ARG A 154 3.50 1.97 -6.18
N VAL A 155 2.37 1.28 -6.27
CA VAL A 155 1.70 0.68 -5.11
C VAL A 155 2.40 -0.62 -4.70
N ALA A 156 2.84 -1.41 -5.68
CA ALA A 156 3.59 -2.65 -5.47
C ALA A 156 4.91 -2.40 -4.73
N ALA A 157 5.59 -1.29 -5.00
CA ALA A 157 6.80 -0.91 -4.26
C ALA A 157 6.52 -0.77 -2.75
N GLY A 158 5.37 -0.21 -2.37
CA GLY A 158 4.91 -0.16 -0.98
C GLY A 158 4.65 -1.55 -0.41
N LEU A 159 3.97 -2.43 -1.15
CA LEU A 159 3.73 -3.82 -0.75
C LEU A 159 5.05 -4.58 -0.53
N VAL A 160 5.99 -4.47 -1.47
CA VAL A 160 7.31 -5.12 -1.40
C VAL A 160 8.05 -4.66 -0.14
N LEU A 161 8.08 -3.34 0.12
CA LEU A 161 8.70 -2.80 1.33
C LEU A 161 8.02 -3.34 2.59
N ALA A 162 6.68 -3.40 2.61
CA ALA A 162 5.93 -3.94 3.74
C ALA A 162 6.22 -5.43 3.98
N VAL A 163 6.33 -6.23 2.92
CA VAL A 163 6.71 -7.66 3.02
C VAL A 163 8.13 -7.80 3.56
N ILE A 164 9.08 -7.02 3.07
CA ILE A 164 10.47 -7.06 3.54
C ILE A 164 10.54 -6.67 5.02
N LEU A 165 9.89 -5.58 5.43
CA LEU A 165 9.88 -5.15 6.83
C LEU A 165 9.25 -6.20 7.75
N PHE A 166 8.13 -6.78 7.33
CA PHE A 166 7.43 -7.82 8.08
C PHE A 166 8.28 -9.11 8.22
N THR A 167 8.94 -9.53 7.15
CA THR A 167 9.75 -10.76 7.14
C THR A 167 11.09 -10.57 7.83
N ALA A 168 11.73 -9.41 7.68
CA ALA A 168 12.94 -9.04 8.41
C ALA A 168 12.74 -9.10 9.91
N ARG A 169 11.60 -8.61 10.41
CA ARG A 169 11.26 -8.69 11.84
C ARG A 169 11.06 -10.12 12.36
N ARG A 170 10.69 -11.05 11.47
CA ARG A 170 10.51 -12.47 11.78
C ARG A 170 11.74 -13.32 11.52
N GLU A 171 12.81 -12.71 11.02
CA GLU A 171 14.05 -13.38 10.61
C GLU A 171 13.82 -14.51 9.56
N ASP A 172 12.75 -14.42 8.77
CA ASP A 172 12.40 -15.45 7.80
C ASP A 172 13.19 -15.28 6.49
N LYS A 173 14.38 -15.91 6.48
CA LYS A 173 15.33 -15.86 5.36
C LYS A 173 14.76 -16.40 4.04
N ARG A 174 13.79 -17.31 4.09
CA ARG A 174 13.23 -17.91 2.85
C ARG A 174 12.45 -16.89 2.06
N ILE A 175 11.60 -16.12 2.74
CA ILE A 175 10.76 -15.10 2.10
C ILE A 175 11.60 -13.89 1.68
N LEU A 176 12.63 -13.55 2.46
CA LEU A 176 13.61 -12.53 2.06
C LEU A 176 14.33 -12.92 0.75
N ASN A 177 14.69 -14.20 0.58
CA ASN A 177 15.27 -14.68 -0.67
C ASN A 177 14.30 -14.62 -1.86
N TYR A 178 13.00 -14.82 -1.62
CA TYR A 178 11.97 -14.58 -2.65
C TYR A 178 11.87 -13.10 -3.05
N GLY A 179 12.42 -12.18 -2.26
CA GLY A 179 12.55 -10.77 -2.63
C GLY A 179 13.33 -10.54 -3.92
N MET A 180 14.24 -11.45 -4.29
CA MET A 180 14.97 -11.39 -5.56
C MET A 180 14.03 -11.52 -6.78
N PHE A 181 12.85 -12.12 -6.59
CA PHE A 181 11.82 -12.26 -7.63
C PHE A 181 11.19 -10.92 -8.04
N TRP A 182 11.37 -9.87 -7.25
CA TRP A 182 10.90 -8.51 -7.59
C TRP A 182 11.92 -7.68 -8.35
N ILE A 183 13.17 -8.11 -8.48
CA ILE A 183 14.21 -7.40 -9.25
C ILE A 183 13.77 -7.14 -10.70
N PRO A 184 13.13 -8.08 -11.43
CA PRO A 184 12.64 -7.82 -12.78
C PRO A 184 11.62 -6.67 -12.87
N LEU A 185 10.88 -6.33 -11.81
CA LEU A 185 9.97 -5.18 -11.81
C LEU A 185 10.72 -3.85 -11.95
N LEU A 186 11.98 -3.78 -11.53
CA LEU A 186 12.81 -2.57 -11.71
C LEU A 186 13.09 -2.29 -13.20
N ALA A 187 13.16 -3.33 -14.04
CA ALA A 187 13.37 -3.16 -15.47
C ALA A 187 12.19 -2.47 -16.18
N ILE A 188 10.96 -2.68 -15.67
CA ILE A 188 9.76 -2.00 -16.15
C ILE A 188 9.81 -0.51 -15.79
N LEU A 189 10.36 -0.19 -14.61
CA LEU A 189 10.49 1.19 -14.11
C LEU A 189 11.56 2.00 -14.86
N LEU A 190 12.55 1.34 -15.47
CA LEU A 190 13.60 1.99 -16.28
C LEU A 190 13.19 2.29 -17.73
N LYS A 191 12.10 1.66 -18.21
CA LYS A 191 11.63 1.78 -19.60
C LYS A 191 10.36 2.62 -19.78
N GLY A 192 9.69 3.00 -18.69
CA GLY A 192 8.54 3.91 -18.69
C GLY A 192 8.96 5.33 -18.34
#